data_AF-A0A9D2ARJ1-F1
#
_entry.id   AF-A0A9D2ARJ1-F1
#
_cell.length_a   1.000
_cell.length_b   1.000
_cell.length_c   1.000
_cell.angle_alpha   90.00
_cell.angle_beta   90.00
_cell.angle_gamma   90.00
#
_symmetry.space_group_name_H-M   'P 1'
#
loop_
_entity.id
_entity.type
_entity.pdbx_description
1 polymer ?
#
loop_
_entity_poly.entity_id
_entity_poly.type
_entity_poly.pdbx_seq_one_letter_code
_entity_poly.pdbx_strand_id
1 'polypeptide(L)'
;MTGAYRVAADSVVTVEVSNSSSGETIRGSGFVVDDENGFILTSSSLIFRVNTSRRELSVTFADGNSAEAELYGYCAEASFGLYHPESSIAADPPTTNVDIAVLSVETQDGAYTSLSGQQCELPQALTFADSDALTYGEDCLLIGGLESDDGFLPAAVSAGIISKPFNTHRVAFANTNGDLNMFDGSFRYLIQTSIQTNDGNEGAPLLNADGRAVGMINRRPERAENYALNGVYGVSFATPSSEIRSILESADVAIDYEDEAETSGTRESIIQNADELREASHSVARILMNETGVYIGTLYNYIGSSDYFVIPGGETVVFSGSKLRTGETSTAAQRVAAENLDKTVKIIVYFDHIGDQPAIGIAEGSGFLVDADGTVLTNLHVLNKLAELNQSETGHANSTVDLEGISVYCAFERGVNGQEEFILLPMEIVAYQAQGDLAVLRFVNKIYTDTGSGTLVDGFTDVCEFRTDLPQRGEPVYAIGNGVAYGVAISDGIVSAPNFSAYREEYGYDMIQTDCPINGGNSGGPLLDEDGRVVGINTLGLGGEYENVNWAIPSSYAKTFLEAVLQNREGNGVVFV
;
A
#
# COMPACT_ATOMS: atom_id res chain seq x y z
N MET A 1 1.53 16.53 15.81
CA MET A 1 0.20 16.58 15.15
C MET A 1 -0.67 17.80 15.48
N THR A 2 -0.87 18.23 16.73
CA THR A 2 -1.65 19.48 17.00
C THR A 2 -1.03 20.74 16.38
N GLY A 3 0.31 20.78 16.24
CA GLY A 3 1.02 21.83 15.50
C GLY A 3 0.65 21.83 14.02
N ALA A 4 0.83 20.68 13.34
CA ALA A 4 0.44 20.48 11.95
C ALA A 4 -1.00 20.94 11.63
N TYR A 5 -1.97 20.54 12.46
CA TYR A 5 -3.35 20.97 12.28
C TYR A 5 -3.50 22.51 12.29
N ARG A 6 -2.86 23.18 13.25
CA ARG A 6 -2.94 24.65 13.37
C ARG A 6 -2.28 25.39 12.21
N VAL A 7 -1.34 24.75 11.51
CA VAL A 7 -0.67 25.31 10.34
C VAL A 7 -1.55 25.17 9.10
N ALA A 8 -2.18 24.01 8.92
CA ALA A 8 -2.84 23.67 7.65
C ALA A 8 -4.35 23.89 7.61
N ALA A 9 -5.05 23.86 8.76
CA ALA A 9 -6.51 23.74 8.80
C ALA A 9 -7.25 24.88 8.06
N ASP A 10 -6.75 26.11 8.14
CA ASP A 10 -7.40 27.26 7.52
C ASP A 10 -7.30 27.22 5.98
N SER A 11 -6.26 26.58 5.44
CA SER A 11 -6.01 26.45 4.00
C SER A 11 -6.82 25.33 3.34
N VAL A 12 -7.43 24.43 4.12
CA VAL A 12 -8.24 23.32 3.59
C VAL A 12 -9.67 23.78 3.32
N VAL A 13 -10.18 23.40 2.16
CA VAL A 13 -11.50 23.79 1.66
C VAL A 13 -12.37 22.58 1.35
N THR A 14 -13.68 22.78 1.41
CA THR A 14 -14.66 21.85 0.84
C THR A 14 -14.91 22.22 -0.60
N VAL A 15 -14.72 21.28 -1.52
CA VAL A 15 -15.04 21.45 -2.94
C VAL A 15 -16.41 20.84 -3.18
N GLU A 16 -17.32 21.62 -3.75
CA GLU A 16 -18.67 21.17 -4.12
C GLU A 16 -18.85 21.24 -5.64
N VAL A 17 -19.25 20.12 -6.23
CA VAL A 17 -19.56 19.97 -7.65
C VAL A 17 -21.05 19.68 -7.77
N SER A 18 -21.80 20.62 -8.35
CA SER A 18 -23.25 20.46 -8.50
C SER A 18 -23.67 20.39 -9.96
N ASN A 19 -24.72 19.62 -10.23
CA ASN A 19 -25.37 19.55 -11.52
C ASN A 19 -26.61 20.44 -11.50
N SER A 20 -26.52 21.61 -12.14
CA SER A 20 -27.63 22.57 -12.22
C SER A 20 -28.93 22.02 -12.82
N SER A 21 -28.88 20.88 -13.53
CA SER A 21 -30.05 20.26 -14.18
C SER A 21 -30.69 19.14 -13.37
N SER A 22 -29.92 18.35 -12.62
CA SER A 22 -30.45 17.26 -11.77
C SER A 22 -30.57 17.65 -10.29
N GLY A 23 -29.85 18.70 -9.85
CA GLY A 23 -29.68 19.04 -8.43
C GLY A 23 -28.74 18.10 -7.68
N GLU A 24 -28.11 17.14 -8.37
CA GLU A 24 -27.11 16.26 -7.80
C GLU A 24 -25.89 17.08 -7.36
N THR A 25 -25.37 16.78 -6.17
CA THR A 25 -24.23 17.48 -5.58
C THR A 25 -23.26 16.45 -5.03
N ILE A 26 -21.99 16.60 -5.37
CA ILE A 26 -20.89 15.78 -4.86
C ILE A 26 -19.93 16.70 -4.14
N ARG A 27 -19.42 16.24 -3.00
CA ARG A 27 -18.44 16.97 -2.21
C ARG A 27 -17.16 16.18 -2.05
N GLY A 28 -16.08 16.93 -1.92
CA GLY A 28 -14.77 16.43 -1.56
C GLY A 28 -13.96 17.54 -0.90
N SER A 29 -12.66 17.36 -0.88
CA SER A 29 -11.72 18.28 -0.27
C SER A 29 -10.82 18.94 -1.30
N GLY A 30 -10.23 20.05 -0.92
CA GLY A 30 -9.14 20.71 -1.63
C GLY A 30 -8.36 21.57 -0.68
N PHE A 31 -7.35 22.28 -1.17
CA PHE A 31 -6.59 23.21 -0.36
C PHE A 31 -6.00 24.34 -1.20
N VAL A 32 -5.84 25.51 -0.58
CA VAL A 32 -5.26 26.70 -1.22
C VAL A 32 -3.78 26.47 -1.46
N VAL A 33 -3.33 26.67 -2.69
CA VAL A 33 -1.92 26.53 -3.11
C VAL A 33 -1.31 27.84 -3.58
N ASP A 34 -2.14 28.83 -3.90
CA ASP A 34 -1.74 30.20 -4.22
C ASP A 34 -2.86 31.16 -3.76
N ASP A 35 -2.63 31.86 -2.65
CA ASP A 35 -3.58 32.80 -2.05
C ASP A 35 -3.54 34.20 -2.71
N GLU A 36 -2.54 34.50 -3.53
CA GLU A 36 -2.50 35.74 -4.30
C GLU A 36 -3.43 35.65 -5.52
N ASN A 37 -3.36 34.52 -6.25
CA ASN A 37 -4.12 34.29 -7.48
C ASN A 37 -5.39 33.43 -7.29
N GLY A 38 -5.65 32.96 -6.06
CA GLY A 38 -6.86 32.21 -5.73
C GLY A 38 -6.89 30.80 -6.29
N PHE A 39 -5.74 30.13 -6.38
CA PHE A 39 -5.68 28.75 -6.84
C PHE A 39 -5.84 27.74 -5.72
N ILE A 40 -6.68 26.75 -6.00
CA ILE A 40 -7.03 25.65 -5.08
C ILE A 40 -6.75 24.33 -5.79
N LEU A 41 -6.04 23.44 -5.13
CA LEU A 41 -5.77 22.09 -5.61
C LEU A 41 -6.84 21.12 -5.11
N THR A 42 -7.27 20.20 -5.98
CA THR A 42 -8.18 19.11 -5.64
C THR A 42 -8.00 17.93 -6.62
N SER A 43 -8.74 16.85 -6.40
CA SER A 43 -8.78 15.70 -7.30
C SER A 43 -9.56 16.03 -8.57
N SER A 44 -9.03 15.66 -9.74
CA SER A 44 -9.77 15.79 -11.01
C SER A 44 -10.93 14.79 -11.09
N SER A 45 -10.80 13.62 -10.49
CA SER A 45 -11.83 12.60 -10.41
C SER A 45 -13.05 13.13 -9.65
N LEU A 46 -12.88 13.97 -8.63
CA LEU A 46 -13.99 14.67 -7.98
C LEU A 46 -14.78 15.53 -8.98
N ILE A 47 -14.08 16.32 -9.80
CA ILE A 47 -14.68 17.27 -10.76
C ILE A 47 -15.43 16.55 -11.89
N PHE A 48 -14.89 15.44 -12.39
CA PHE A 48 -15.44 14.73 -13.55
C PHE A 48 -16.44 13.62 -13.21
N ARG A 49 -16.73 13.36 -11.93
CA ARG A 49 -17.84 12.47 -11.53
C ARG A 49 -19.19 12.94 -12.07
N VAL A 50 -19.40 14.25 -12.11
CA VAL A 50 -20.60 14.86 -12.70
C VAL A 50 -20.33 15.10 -14.19
N ASN A 51 -20.55 14.09 -15.03
CA ASN A 51 -20.25 14.15 -16.47
C ASN A 51 -21.31 14.97 -17.24
N THR A 52 -21.30 16.29 -17.08
CA THR A 52 -22.20 17.21 -17.82
C THR A 52 -21.52 18.52 -18.21
N SER A 53 -22.02 19.15 -19.27
CA SER A 53 -21.65 20.51 -19.67
C SER A 53 -22.25 21.62 -18.80
N ARG A 54 -22.95 21.27 -17.71
CA ARG A 54 -23.71 22.20 -16.86
C ARG A 54 -23.34 22.08 -15.38
N ARG A 55 -22.09 21.70 -15.11
CA ARG A 55 -21.51 21.66 -13.77
C ARG A 55 -21.31 23.08 -13.23
N GLU A 56 -21.64 23.27 -11.96
CA GLU A 56 -21.29 24.47 -11.19
C GLU A 56 -20.29 24.04 -10.10
N LEU A 57 -19.25 24.84 -9.91
CA LEU A 57 -18.20 24.57 -8.92
C LEU A 57 -18.23 25.66 -7.87
N SER A 58 -18.18 25.26 -6.60
CA SER A 58 -18.00 26.18 -5.50
C SER A 58 -17.05 25.60 -4.47
N VAL A 59 -16.42 26.50 -3.71
CA VAL A 59 -15.50 26.15 -2.63
C VAL A 59 -15.95 26.83 -1.36
N THR A 60 -15.98 26.08 -0.27
CA THR A 60 -16.28 26.58 1.07
C THR A 60 -15.02 26.54 1.91
N PHE A 61 -14.61 27.69 2.42
CA PHE A 61 -13.40 27.87 3.22
C PHE A 61 -13.66 27.53 4.70
N ALA A 62 -12.59 27.39 5.49
CA ALA A 62 -12.66 27.01 6.90
C ALA A 62 -13.48 27.98 7.77
N ASP A 63 -13.64 29.23 7.35
CA ASP A 63 -14.47 30.24 8.02
C ASP A 63 -15.98 30.07 7.73
N GLY A 64 -16.35 29.13 6.86
CA GLY A 64 -17.72 28.81 6.45
C GLY A 64 -18.26 29.67 5.31
N ASN A 65 -17.47 30.58 4.74
CA ASN A 65 -17.84 31.33 3.55
C ASN A 65 -17.58 30.51 2.28
N SER A 66 -18.46 30.64 1.29
CA SER A 66 -18.32 29.95 0.00
C SER A 66 -18.09 30.94 -1.12
N ALA A 67 -17.36 30.54 -2.15
CA ALA A 67 -17.14 31.29 -3.38
C ALA A 67 -17.47 30.45 -4.61
N GLU A 68 -17.84 31.11 -5.71
CA GLU A 68 -17.89 30.48 -7.03
C GLU A 68 -16.46 30.18 -7.48
N ALA A 69 -16.27 29.03 -8.13
CA ALA A 69 -14.99 28.61 -8.65
C ALA A 69 -15.10 28.16 -10.11
N GLU A 70 -13.98 28.24 -10.81
CA GLU A 70 -13.84 27.75 -12.18
C GLU A 70 -12.75 26.68 -12.24
N LEU A 71 -12.89 25.73 -13.17
CA LEU A 71 -11.81 24.78 -13.45
C LEU A 71 -10.72 25.51 -14.23
N TYR A 72 -9.60 25.81 -13.57
CA TYR A 72 -8.45 26.43 -14.22
C TYR A 72 -7.74 25.42 -15.14
N GLY A 73 -7.52 24.20 -14.64
CA GLY A 73 -6.98 23.11 -15.44
C GLY A 73 -6.90 21.78 -14.69
N TYR A 74 -6.53 20.71 -15.40
CA TYR A 74 -6.43 19.35 -14.84
C TYR A 74 -5.40 18.51 -15.60
N CYS A 75 -4.89 17.45 -15.00
CA CYS A 75 -3.99 16.52 -15.71
C CYS A 75 -4.80 15.57 -16.62
N ALA A 76 -4.39 15.40 -17.89
CA ALA A 76 -4.94 14.44 -18.87
C ALA A 76 -3.91 13.40 -19.33
N GLU A 77 -4.35 12.34 -20.03
CA GLU A 77 -3.55 11.13 -20.30
C GLU A 77 -2.28 11.46 -21.10
N ALA A 78 -1.18 10.77 -20.79
CA ALA A 78 0.08 10.77 -21.53
C ALA A 78 0.93 12.06 -21.53
N SER A 79 0.59 13.09 -20.76
CA SER A 79 1.46 14.27 -20.58
C SER A 79 1.59 14.67 -19.12
N PHE A 80 2.83 14.88 -18.67
CA PHE A 80 3.11 15.66 -17.47
C PHE A 80 2.81 17.13 -17.80
N GLY A 81 1.61 17.60 -17.41
CA GLY A 81 1.20 18.98 -17.62
C GLY A 81 -0.28 19.23 -17.37
N LEU A 82 -0.63 20.50 -17.18
CA LEU A 82 -1.99 20.94 -16.94
C LEU A 82 -2.73 21.23 -18.27
N TYR A 83 -3.94 20.72 -18.41
CA TYR A 83 -4.83 20.94 -19.55
C TYR A 83 -5.93 21.94 -19.19
N HIS A 84 -6.12 22.95 -20.05
CA HIS A 84 -7.16 23.96 -19.88
C HIS A 84 -8.46 23.56 -20.61
N PRO A 85 -9.64 23.81 -20.00
CA PRO A 85 -10.94 23.38 -20.52
C PRO A 85 -11.36 24.00 -21.87
N GLU A 86 -10.70 25.08 -22.34
CA GLU A 86 -10.98 25.67 -23.65
C GLU A 86 -10.45 24.84 -24.84
N SER A 87 -9.64 23.82 -24.58
CA SER A 87 -9.22 22.83 -25.57
C SER A 87 -10.24 21.70 -25.65
N SER A 88 -10.69 21.35 -26.86
CA SER A 88 -11.77 20.37 -27.10
C SER A 88 -11.56 19.08 -26.29
N ILE A 89 -12.44 18.84 -25.32
CA ILE A 89 -12.42 17.70 -24.39
C ILE A 89 -12.46 16.38 -25.18
N ALA A 90 -11.53 15.46 -24.89
CA ALA A 90 -11.71 14.05 -25.19
C ALA A 90 -12.81 13.50 -24.29
N ALA A 91 -13.76 12.74 -24.86
CA ALA A 91 -15.03 12.38 -24.21
C ALA A 91 -14.92 11.48 -22.96
N ASP A 92 -13.71 11.08 -22.55
CA ASP A 92 -13.46 10.33 -21.33
C ASP A 92 -12.31 10.99 -20.53
N PRO A 93 -12.46 11.19 -19.22
CA PRO A 93 -11.35 11.61 -18.37
C PRO A 93 -10.25 10.53 -18.41
N PRO A 94 -8.98 10.94 -18.25
CA PRO A 94 -7.82 10.09 -18.46
C PRO A 94 -7.76 8.91 -17.49
N THR A 95 -7.16 7.82 -17.93
CA THR A 95 -6.86 6.59 -17.18
C THR A 95 -5.56 6.67 -16.34
N THR A 96 -4.96 7.87 -16.17
CA THR A 96 -3.70 8.05 -15.41
C THR A 96 -3.91 8.13 -13.89
N ASN A 97 -3.00 7.68 -13.01
CA ASN A 97 -3.16 7.91 -11.55
C ASN A 97 -2.77 9.33 -11.10
N VAL A 98 -2.31 10.19 -12.01
CA VAL A 98 -2.21 11.62 -11.72
C VAL A 98 -3.61 12.21 -11.74
N ASP A 99 -4.15 12.42 -10.55
CA ASP A 99 -5.51 12.86 -10.32
C ASP A 99 -5.54 14.28 -9.76
N ILE A 100 -5.15 15.25 -10.58
CA ILE A 100 -4.97 16.64 -10.16
C ILE A 100 -5.88 17.56 -10.99
N ALA A 101 -6.62 18.40 -10.28
CA ALA A 101 -7.31 19.57 -10.82
C ALA A 101 -6.94 20.81 -10.02
N VAL A 102 -6.81 21.92 -10.74
CA VAL A 102 -6.64 23.27 -10.18
C VAL A 102 -7.94 24.02 -10.44
N LEU A 103 -8.50 24.56 -9.37
CA LEU A 103 -9.62 25.47 -9.40
C LEU A 103 -9.11 26.90 -9.20
N SER A 104 -9.82 27.87 -9.77
CA SER A 104 -9.59 29.30 -9.52
C SER A 104 -10.82 29.94 -8.92
N VAL A 105 -10.62 30.72 -7.86
CA VAL A 105 -11.61 31.67 -7.33
C VAL A 105 -11.21 33.07 -7.79
N GLU A 106 -12.17 33.88 -8.24
CA GLU A 106 -11.87 35.26 -8.64
C GLU A 106 -11.44 36.07 -7.42
N THR A 107 -10.22 36.62 -7.47
CA THR A 107 -9.63 37.41 -6.39
C THR A 107 -9.24 38.80 -6.85
N GLN A 108 -9.19 39.72 -5.87
CA GLN A 108 -8.58 41.03 -6.00
C GLN A 108 -7.75 41.31 -4.74
N ASP A 109 -6.44 41.45 -4.91
CA ASP A 109 -5.48 41.70 -3.81
C ASP A 109 -5.58 40.66 -2.66
N GLY A 110 -5.78 39.38 -2.99
CA GLY A 110 -5.92 38.29 -2.01
C GLY A 110 -7.31 38.13 -1.38
N ALA A 111 -8.26 39.01 -1.73
CA ALA A 111 -9.64 38.94 -1.27
C ALA A 111 -10.59 38.39 -2.34
N TYR A 112 -11.66 37.74 -1.93
CA TYR A 112 -12.73 37.23 -2.79
C TYR A 112 -14.11 37.71 -2.32
N THR A 113 -15.10 37.64 -3.23
CA THR A 113 -16.50 37.90 -2.89
C THR A 113 -17.23 36.58 -2.65
N SER A 114 -17.75 36.39 -1.45
CA SER A 114 -18.51 35.18 -1.13
C SER A 114 -19.85 35.13 -1.88
N LEU A 115 -20.47 33.95 -1.95
CA LEU A 115 -21.80 33.76 -2.52
C LEU A 115 -22.89 34.56 -1.79
N SER A 116 -22.64 35.02 -0.55
CA SER A 116 -23.52 35.93 0.19
C SER A 116 -23.26 37.41 -0.10
N GLY A 117 -22.27 37.72 -0.94
CA GLY A 117 -21.85 39.07 -1.31
C GLY A 117 -20.91 39.73 -0.29
N GLN A 118 -20.36 38.97 0.66
CA GLN A 118 -19.40 39.46 1.65
C GLN A 118 -17.99 39.47 1.06
N GLN A 119 -17.20 40.51 1.36
CA GLN A 119 -15.76 40.50 1.08
C GLN A 119 -15.05 39.67 2.14
N CYS A 120 -14.26 38.70 1.70
CA CYS A 120 -13.51 37.78 2.53
C CYS A 120 -12.05 37.71 2.07
N GLU A 121 -11.13 37.45 2.97
CA GLU A 121 -9.72 37.20 2.63
C GLU A 121 -9.52 35.72 2.32
N LEU A 122 -8.66 35.39 1.35
CA LEU A 122 -8.23 34.01 1.18
C LEU A 122 -7.35 33.58 2.35
N PRO A 123 -7.50 32.33 2.82
CA PRO A 123 -6.53 31.73 3.72
C PRO A 123 -5.16 31.66 3.05
N GLN A 124 -4.09 31.74 3.85
CA GLN A 124 -2.73 31.58 3.35
C GLN A 124 -2.58 30.24 2.61
N ALA A 125 -1.83 30.24 1.51
CA ALA A 125 -1.50 29.01 0.79
C ALA A 125 -0.74 28.02 1.70
N LEU A 126 -1.00 26.74 1.47
CA LEU A 126 -0.31 25.67 2.18
C LEU A 126 1.10 25.47 1.62
N THR A 127 2.11 25.48 2.49
CA THR A 127 3.49 25.15 2.13
C THR A 127 3.64 23.65 1.90
N PHE A 128 4.40 23.27 0.88
CA PHE A 128 4.76 21.91 0.55
C PHE A 128 6.13 21.54 1.12
N ALA A 129 6.28 20.26 1.49
CA ALA A 129 7.57 19.65 1.83
C ALA A 129 7.92 18.57 0.81
N ASP A 130 9.21 18.25 0.69
CA ASP A 130 9.68 17.29 -0.29
C ASP A 130 9.26 15.85 0.03
N SER A 131 8.39 15.28 -0.80
CA SER A 131 7.92 13.90 -0.63
C SER A 131 9.03 12.86 -0.81
N ASP A 132 10.13 13.21 -1.49
CA ASP A 132 11.26 12.30 -1.71
C ASP A 132 12.08 12.06 -0.44
N ALA A 133 11.92 12.93 0.57
CA ALA A 133 12.54 12.78 1.89
C ALA A 133 11.78 11.82 2.82
N LEU A 134 10.54 11.44 2.47
CA LEU A 134 9.70 10.61 3.32
C LEU A 134 10.31 9.22 3.60
N THR A 135 10.16 8.79 4.84
CA THR A 135 10.51 7.45 5.31
C THR A 135 9.29 6.66 5.78
N TYR A 136 9.43 5.34 5.81
CA TYR A 136 8.39 4.45 6.34
C TYR A 136 8.13 4.76 7.81
N GLY A 137 6.87 4.87 8.21
CA GLY A 137 6.45 5.06 9.60
C GLY A 137 6.44 6.51 10.08
N GLU A 138 6.71 7.50 9.23
CA GLU A 138 6.56 8.91 9.61
C GLU A 138 5.11 9.25 9.93
N ASP A 139 4.89 10.07 10.97
CA ASP A 139 3.54 10.55 11.31
C ASP A 139 3.01 11.44 10.17
N CYS A 140 1.77 11.21 9.78
CA CYS A 140 1.06 12.04 8.81
C CYS A 140 -0.36 12.39 9.28
N LEU A 141 -0.85 13.52 8.79
CA LEU A 141 -2.16 14.07 9.10
C LEU A 141 -2.94 14.31 7.81
N LEU A 142 -4.23 14.07 7.85
CA LEU A 142 -5.18 14.45 6.83
C LEU A 142 -6.20 15.39 7.44
N ILE A 143 -6.54 16.45 6.73
CA ILE A 143 -7.66 17.33 7.04
C ILE A 143 -8.55 17.35 5.79
N GLY A 144 -9.79 16.88 5.92
CA GLY A 144 -10.70 16.74 4.78
C GLY A 144 -12.13 16.47 5.20
N GLY A 145 -13.02 16.26 4.24
CA GLY A 145 -14.42 15.96 4.49
C GLY A 145 -14.66 14.51 4.93
N LEU A 146 -15.78 14.28 5.59
CA LEU A 146 -16.42 12.98 5.75
C LEU A 146 -17.81 13.06 5.13
N GLU A 147 -18.08 12.23 4.11
CA GLU A 147 -19.42 12.07 3.56
C GLU A 147 -20.11 10.88 4.23
N SER A 148 -21.38 11.04 4.61
CA SER A 148 -22.19 10.01 5.25
C SER A 148 -23.66 10.15 4.85
N ASP A 149 -24.48 9.14 5.15
CA ASP A 149 -25.94 9.20 4.93
C ASP A 149 -26.61 10.38 5.66
N ASP A 150 -26.02 10.84 6.77
CA ASP A 150 -26.50 11.98 7.57
C ASP A 150 -26.00 13.34 7.04
N GLY A 151 -25.18 13.34 5.99
CA GLY A 151 -24.63 14.52 5.32
C GLY A 151 -23.11 14.61 5.35
N PHE A 152 -22.61 15.77 4.93
CA PHE A 152 -21.18 16.06 4.82
C PHE A 152 -20.66 16.81 6.05
N LEU A 153 -19.57 16.31 6.63
CA LEU A 153 -18.85 16.94 7.72
C LEU A 153 -17.52 17.50 7.17
N PRO A 154 -17.34 18.83 7.09
CA PRO A 154 -16.09 19.43 6.64
C PRO A 154 -15.00 19.32 7.70
N ALA A 155 -13.74 19.37 7.26
CA ALA A 155 -12.55 19.50 8.11
C ALA A 155 -12.41 18.45 9.23
N ALA A 156 -12.86 17.23 8.97
CA ALA A 156 -12.52 16.06 9.76
C ALA A 156 -11.02 15.79 9.68
N VAL A 157 -10.47 15.30 10.80
CA VAL A 157 -9.03 15.09 10.97
C VAL A 157 -8.77 13.61 11.18
N SER A 158 -7.89 13.05 10.35
CA SER A 158 -7.37 11.70 10.50
C SER A 158 -5.87 11.75 10.68
N ALA A 159 -5.33 10.93 11.59
CA ALA A 159 -3.90 10.76 11.79
C ALA A 159 -3.52 9.31 11.49
N GLY A 160 -2.30 9.12 11.01
CA GLY A 160 -1.73 7.80 10.75
C GLY A 160 -0.25 7.94 10.43
N ILE A 161 0.29 6.98 9.69
CA ILE A 161 1.69 6.97 9.27
C ILE A 161 1.82 6.88 7.76
N ILE A 162 3.01 7.26 7.27
CA ILE A 162 3.46 6.94 5.92
C ILE A 162 3.78 5.44 5.87
N SER A 163 2.82 4.67 5.37
CA SER A 163 2.90 3.21 5.25
C SER A 163 3.94 2.76 4.23
N LYS A 164 4.07 3.51 3.13
CA LYS A 164 5.11 3.32 2.13
C LYS A 164 5.37 4.68 1.46
N PRO A 165 6.57 5.26 1.62
CA PRO A 165 6.84 6.62 1.16
C PRO A 165 6.84 6.74 -0.37
N PHE A 166 7.17 5.65 -1.07
CA PHE A 166 7.03 5.59 -2.52
C PHE A 166 6.92 4.14 -2.99
N ASN A 167 6.14 3.94 -4.05
CA ASN A 167 6.16 2.71 -4.84
C ASN A 167 7.25 2.83 -5.90
N THR A 168 8.15 1.85 -5.93
CA THR A 168 9.18 1.78 -6.96
C THR A 168 8.57 1.40 -8.31
N HIS A 169 7.50 0.61 -8.30
CA HIS A 169 7.01 -0.13 -9.45
C HIS A 169 5.63 0.29 -9.95
N ARG A 170 5.33 -0.19 -11.16
CA ARG A 170 4.02 -0.06 -11.79
C ARG A 170 3.04 -1.06 -11.20
N VAL A 171 1.92 -0.59 -10.67
CA VAL A 171 0.91 -1.44 -10.00
C VAL A 171 -0.09 -2.04 -10.99
N ALA A 172 -1.05 -2.86 -10.55
CA ALA A 172 -2.22 -3.30 -11.31
C ALA A 172 -3.53 -2.78 -10.72
N PHE A 173 -4.43 -2.32 -11.59
CA PHE A 173 -5.82 -2.02 -11.27
C PHE A 173 -6.74 -2.78 -12.23
N ALA A 174 -7.37 -3.85 -11.75
CA ALA A 174 -8.33 -4.60 -12.55
C ALA A 174 -9.61 -3.77 -12.82
N ASN A 175 -10.13 -3.84 -14.05
CA ASN A 175 -11.38 -3.21 -14.49
C ASN A 175 -12.31 -4.25 -15.18
N THR A 176 -13.48 -4.52 -14.58
CA THR A 176 -14.79 -5.04 -15.06
C THR A 176 -14.91 -6.13 -16.14
N ASN A 177 -13.82 -6.66 -16.70
CA ASN A 177 -13.87 -7.68 -17.76
C ASN A 177 -12.93 -8.89 -17.56
N GLY A 178 -12.39 -9.10 -16.35
CA GLY A 178 -11.85 -10.41 -15.95
C GLY A 178 -10.35 -10.67 -16.22
N ASP A 179 -9.51 -9.66 -16.03
CA ASP A 179 -8.06 -9.76 -16.29
C ASP A 179 -7.27 -9.71 -14.95
N LEU A 180 -6.71 -10.84 -14.52
CA LEU A 180 -5.81 -10.95 -13.35
C LEU A 180 -4.38 -10.48 -13.70
N ASN A 181 -4.19 -9.17 -13.93
CA ASN A 181 -2.83 -8.64 -14.06
C ASN A 181 -2.22 -8.43 -12.68
N MET A 182 -1.02 -8.96 -12.42
CA MET A 182 -0.29 -8.68 -11.18
C MET A 182 0.28 -7.25 -11.16
N PHE A 183 0.62 -6.73 -12.35
CA PHE A 183 1.12 -5.39 -12.59
C PHE A 183 0.67 -4.99 -14.00
N ASP A 184 -0.15 -3.97 -14.17
CA ASP A 184 -0.70 -3.58 -15.48
C ASP A 184 0.10 -2.43 -16.13
N GLY A 185 1.16 -2.01 -15.46
CA GLY A 185 2.01 -0.96 -15.95
C GLY A 185 1.54 0.45 -15.57
N SER A 186 0.52 0.56 -14.70
CA SER A 186 -0.19 1.79 -14.43
C SER A 186 0.74 2.90 -13.95
N PHE A 187 1.37 2.88 -12.76
CA PHE A 187 2.20 4.04 -12.33
C PHE A 187 3.27 3.68 -11.31
N ARG A 188 4.39 4.41 -11.35
CA ARG A 188 5.38 4.49 -10.27
C ARG A 188 5.00 5.66 -9.34
N TYR A 189 5.50 5.66 -8.10
CA TYR A 189 5.54 6.85 -7.23
C TYR A 189 4.19 7.35 -6.65
N LEU A 190 3.42 6.49 -5.97
CA LEU A 190 2.39 6.94 -5.02
C LEU A 190 2.90 6.80 -3.58
N ILE A 191 2.47 7.70 -2.70
CA ILE A 191 2.65 7.57 -1.26
C ILE A 191 1.50 6.73 -0.72
N GLN A 192 1.80 5.68 0.05
CA GLN A 192 0.79 4.93 0.80
C GLN A 192 0.76 5.40 2.25
N THR A 193 -0.44 5.52 2.82
CA THR A 193 -0.67 5.89 4.23
C THR A 193 -1.66 4.94 4.90
N SER A 194 -1.58 4.82 6.24
CA SER A 194 -2.55 4.10 7.07
C SER A 194 -3.83 4.90 7.33
N ILE A 195 -3.90 6.15 6.87
CA ILE A 195 -5.12 6.96 6.92
C ILE A 195 -6.14 6.38 5.93
N GLN A 196 -7.39 6.27 6.36
CA GLN A 196 -8.51 5.83 5.52
C GLN A 196 -9.02 6.95 4.60
N THR A 197 -9.33 6.57 3.36
CA THR A 197 -9.97 7.44 2.35
C THR A 197 -11.47 7.16 2.27
N ASN A 198 -12.23 8.23 2.09
CA ASN A 198 -13.68 8.23 1.89
C ASN A 198 -14.05 9.30 0.84
N ASP A 199 -15.32 9.34 0.42
CA ASP A 199 -15.81 10.31 -0.57
C ASP A 199 -15.48 11.76 -0.20
N GLY A 200 -15.57 12.13 1.07
CA GLY A 200 -15.39 13.51 1.51
C GLY A 200 -13.94 13.99 1.56
N ASN A 201 -12.96 13.09 1.68
CA ASN A 201 -11.54 13.45 1.73
C ASN A 201 -10.77 13.24 0.42
N GLU A 202 -11.46 12.89 -0.67
CA GLU A 202 -10.91 12.97 -2.04
C GLU A 202 -10.42 14.40 -2.32
N GLY A 203 -9.15 14.57 -2.67
CA GLY A 203 -8.50 15.87 -2.89
C GLY A 203 -7.95 16.55 -1.62
N ALA A 204 -8.03 15.92 -0.44
CA ALA A 204 -7.46 16.45 0.79
C ALA A 204 -5.92 16.42 0.77
N PRO A 205 -5.24 17.39 1.43
CA PRO A 205 -3.79 17.34 1.58
C PRO A 205 -3.38 16.23 2.56
N LEU A 206 -2.35 15.47 2.19
CA LEU A 206 -1.60 14.63 3.11
C LEU A 206 -0.46 15.46 3.69
N LEU A 207 -0.45 15.62 5.01
CA LEU A 207 0.43 16.54 5.73
C LEU A 207 1.47 15.76 6.54
N ASN A 208 2.68 16.28 6.63
CA ASN A 208 3.69 15.79 7.58
C ASN A 208 3.45 16.35 9.01
N ALA A 209 4.35 16.00 9.95
CA ALA A 209 4.26 16.41 11.35
C ALA A 209 4.31 17.94 11.60
N ASP A 210 4.82 18.70 10.62
CA ASP A 210 4.92 20.16 10.65
C ASP A 210 3.71 20.85 9.99
N GLY A 211 2.81 20.09 9.37
CA GLY A 211 1.62 20.62 8.70
C GLY A 211 1.87 21.07 7.26
N ARG A 212 2.95 20.61 6.64
CA ARG A 212 3.26 20.86 5.23
C ARG A 212 2.71 19.75 4.37
N ALA A 213 2.22 20.09 3.17
CA ALA A 213 1.74 19.10 2.22
C ALA A 213 2.90 18.27 1.67
N VAL A 214 2.83 16.95 1.85
CA VAL A 214 3.72 15.96 1.23
C VAL A 214 3.01 15.19 0.11
N GLY A 215 1.70 15.39 -0.04
CA GLY A 215 0.93 14.84 -1.15
C GLY A 215 -0.54 15.24 -1.09
N MET A 216 -1.34 14.66 -1.98
CA MET A 216 -2.80 14.86 -2.04
C MET A 216 -3.51 13.51 -2.22
N ILE A 217 -4.53 13.26 -1.41
CA ILE A 217 -5.29 12.00 -1.41
C ILE A 217 -6.15 11.90 -2.65
N ASN A 218 -6.05 10.77 -3.35
CA ASN A 218 -6.75 10.53 -4.60
C ASN A 218 -7.46 9.19 -4.58
N ARG A 219 -8.70 9.15 -5.10
CA ARG A 219 -9.56 7.95 -5.08
C ARG A 219 -9.48 7.07 -6.32
N ARG A 220 -8.43 7.19 -7.12
CA ARG A 220 -8.26 6.35 -8.32
C ARG A 220 -7.90 4.92 -7.97
N PRO A 221 -6.91 4.67 -7.08
CA PRO A 221 -6.59 3.32 -6.69
C PRO A 221 -7.77 2.54 -6.09
N GLU A 222 -8.58 3.23 -5.30
CA GLU A 222 -9.71 2.71 -4.55
C GLU A 222 -10.95 2.45 -5.44
N ARG A 223 -10.99 3.01 -6.65
CA ARG A 223 -12.04 2.74 -7.65
C ARG A 223 -11.74 1.54 -8.54
N ALA A 224 -10.57 0.95 -8.45
CA ALA A 224 -10.36 -0.35 -9.09
C ALA A 224 -11.32 -1.36 -8.50
N GLU A 225 -11.86 -2.26 -9.31
CA GLU A 225 -12.96 -3.14 -8.90
C GLU A 225 -12.56 -4.02 -7.70
N ASN A 226 -11.30 -4.45 -7.62
CA ASN A 226 -10.77 -5.13 -6.43
C ASN A 226 -10.90 -4.28 -5.17
N TYR A 227 -10.66 -2.97 -5.23
CA TYR A 227 -10.84 -2.07 -4.10
C TYR A 227 -12.32 -1.71 -3.85
N ALA A 228 -13.12 -1.56 -4.91
CA ALA A 228 -14.54 -1.21 -4.75
C ALA A 228 -15.39 -2.36 -4.19
N LEU A 229 -15.03 -3.62 -4.48
CA LEU A 229 -15.80 -4.81 -4.09
C LEU A 229 -15.44 -5.39 -2.71
N ASN A 230 -14.29 -5.02 -2.14
CA ASN A 230 -13.81 -5.59 -0.87
C ASN A 230 -14.04 -4.67 0.35
N GLY A 231 -14.83 -3.60 0.19
CA GLY A 231 -15.18 -2.70 1.30
C GLY A 231 -14.03 -1.79 1.75
N VAL A 232 -14.18 -1.17 2.92
CA VAL A 232 -13.29 -0.09 3.39
C VAL A 232 -11.89 -0.61 3.73
N TYR A 233 -10.89 -0.09 2.99
CA TYR A 233 -9.49 -0.38 3.17
C TYR A 233 -8.88 0.54 4.23
N GLY A 234 -8.08 -0.03 5.14
CA GLY A 234 -7.28 0.76 6.09
C GLY A 234 -6.02 1.39 5.48
N VAL A 235 -5.89 1.42 4.15
CA VAL A 235 -4.75 2.04 3.45
C VAL A 235 -5.27 2.96 2.36
N SER A 236 -4.52 4.02 2.07
CA SER A 236 -4.88 4.99 1.04
C SER A 236 -3.66 5.53 0.33
N PHE A 237 -3.89 6.16 -0.81
CA PHE A 237 -2.82 6.67 -1.66
C PHE A 237 -2.90 8.18 -1.85
N ALA A 238 -1.72 8.81 -1.85
CA ALA A 238 -1.56 10.20 -2.21
C ALA A 238 -0.64 10.36 -3.41
N THR A 239 -0.99 11.29 -4.31
CA THR A 239 -0.02 11.78 -5.30
C THR A 239 1.04 12.59 -4.56
N PRO A 240 2.35 12.30 -4.75
CA PRO A 240 3.44 12.98 -4.05
C PRO A 240 3.51 14.48 -4.36
N SER A 241 4.01 15.27 -3.41
CA SER A 241 4.24 16.71 -3.59
C SER A 241 5.25 17.00 -4.70
N SER A 242 6.26 16.15 -4.91
CA SER A 242 7.24 16.31 -6.00
C SER A 242 6.58 16.24 -7.38
N GLU A 243 5.60 15.36 -7.56
CA GLU A 243 4.81 15.25 -8.79
C GLU A 243 3.83 16.43 -8.95
N ILE A 244 3.14 16.81 -7.87
CA ILE A 244 2.27 18.00 -7.86
C ILE A 244 3.04 19.24 -8.28
N ARG A 245 4.23 19.46 -7.70
CA ARG A 245 5.12 20.58 -8.02
C ARG A 245 5.46 20.61 -9.50
N SER A 246 5.94 19.49 -10.05
CA SER A 246 6.31 19.38 -11.47
C SER A 246 5.16 19.79 -12.39
N ILE A 247 3.93 19.37 -12.06
CA ILE A 247 2.73 19.69 -12.85
C ILE A 247 2.34 21.16 -12.72
N LEU A 248 2.34 21.73 -11.52
CA LEU A 248 1.98 23.13 -11.28
C LEU A 248 3.02 24.09 -11.88
N GLU A 249 4.32 23.79 -11.75
CA GLU A 249 5.40 24.57 -12.38
C GLU A 249 5.29 24.56 -13.92
N SER A 250 4.88 23.44 -14.52
CA SER A 250 4.65 23.37 -15.97
C SER A 250 3.50 24.26 -16.47
N ALA A 251 2.64 24.70 -15.55
CA ALA A 251 1.47 25.52 -15.80
C ALA A 251 1.64 26.97 -15.28
N ASP A 252 2.87 27.37 -14.92
CA ASP A 252 3.19 28.68 -14.34
C ASP A 252 2.41 29.00 -13.05
N VAL A 253 1.98 27.97 -12.30
CA VAL A 253 1.37 28.12 -10.97
C VAL A 253 2.48 27.98 -9.92
N ALA A 254 2.83 29.10 -9.28
CA ALA A 254 3.85 29.12 -8.24
C ALA A 254 3.29 28.55 -6.93
N ILE A 255 4.07 27.68 -6.27
CA ILE A 255 3.75 27.15 -4.95
C ILE A 255 4.90 27.40 -3.97
N ASP A 256 4.59 27.53 -2.70
CA ASP A 256 5.59 27.55 -1.63
C ASP A 256 6.06 26.12 -1.35
N TYR A 257 7.29 25.79 -1.74
CA TYR A 257 7.86 24.44 -1.63
C TYR A 257 9.21 24.51 -0.94
N GLU A 258 9.35 23.79 0.18
CA GLU A 258 10.62 23.65 0.88
C GLU A 258 11.34 22.37 0.44
N ASP A 259 12.47 22.55 -0.25
CA ASP A 259 13.41 21.48 -0.54
C ASP A 259 14.12 21.06 0.76
N GLU A 260 13.91 19.82 1.19
CA GLU A 260 14.72 19.26 2.26
C GLU A 260 16.13 18.96 1.72
N ALA A 261 17.14 19.61 2.31
CA ALA A 261 18.52 19.54 1.87
C ALA A 261 19.20 18.22 2.31
N GLU A 262 18.66 17.08 1.89
CA GLU A 262 19.33 15.76 1.83
C GLU A 262 18.30 14.71 1.37
N THR A 263 18.20 14.47 0.05
CA THR A 263 17.68 13.18 -0.40
C THR A 263 18.64 12.13 0.10
N SER A 264 18.18 11.27 1.02
CA SER A 264 18.98 10.17 1.58
C SER A 264 19.18 9.06 0.55
N GLY A 265 19.92 9.38 -0.50
CA GLY A 265 20.57 8.44 -1.40
C GLY A 265 19.62 7.70 -2.32
N THR A 266 20.10 7.49 -3.55
CA THR A 266 19.82 6.27 -4.28
C THR A 266 19.78 5.08 -3.31
N ARG A 267 18.58 4.55 -3.03
CA ARG A 267 18.41 3.44 -2.08
C ARG A 267 19.18 2.24 -2.64
N GLU A 268 20.22 1.82 -1.93
CA GLU A 268 21.05 0.67 -2.33
C GLU A 268 20.16 -0.57 -2.50
N SER A 269 20.46 -1.36 -3.54
CA SER A 269 19.80 -2.65 -3.80
C SER A 269 19.92 -3.57 -2.59
N ILE A 270 18.83 -4.24 -2.20
CA ILE A 270 18.91 -5.25 -1.13
C ILE A 270 19.69 -6.49 -1.60
N ILE A 271 19.68 -6.79 -2.90
CA ILE A 271 20.46 -7.87 -3.52
C ILE A 271 21.68 -7.23 -4.22
N GLN A 272 22.86 -7.39 -3.60
CA GLN A 272 24.10 -6.73 -3.99
C GLN A 272 24.67 -7.24 -5.31
N ASN A 273 24.43 -8.51 -5.64
CA ASN A 273 24.90 -9.13 -6.89
C ASN A 273 23.80 -9.21 -7.97
N ALA A 274 22.76 -8.37 -7.89
CA ALA A 274 21.61 -8.42 -8.79
C ALA A 274 22.01 -8.37 -10.29
N ASP A 275 22.98 -7.52 -10.66
CA ASP A 275 23.48 -7.38 -12.04
C ASP A 275 24.21 -8.62 -12.58
N GLU A 276 24.57 -9.57 -11.71
CA GLU A 276 25.27 -10.82 -12.08
C GLU A 276 24.32 -12.02 -12.18
N LEU A 277 23.06 -11.87 -11.73
CA LEU A 277 22.07 -12.94 -11.72
C LEU A 277 21.54 -13.23 -13.12
N ARG A 278 21.03 -14.46 -13.30
CA ARG A 278 20.45 -14.92 -14.57
C ARG A 278 18.97 -15.17 -14.42
N GLU A 279 18.24 -14.94 -15.49
CA GLU A 279 16.82 -15.29 -15.61
C GLU A 279 16.61 -16.81 -15.75
N ALA A 280 15.57 -17.31 -15.10
CA ALA A 280 15.14 -18.69 -15.21
C ALA A 280 14.31 -18.90 -16.49
N SER A 281 14.69 -19.90 -17.29
CA SER A 281 14.06 -20.13 -18.61
C SER A 281 13.04 -21.29 -18.63
N HIS A 282 12.48 -21.69 -17.48
CA HIS A 282 11.49 -22.78 -17.40
C HIS A 282 10.06 -22.29 -17.59
N SER A 283 9.13 -23.19 -17.94
CA SER A 283 7.75 -22.83 -18.33
C SER A 283 7.06 -21.89 -17.35
N VAL A 284 7.11 -22.19 -16.04
CA VAL A 284 6.50 -21.34 -15.00
C VAL A 284 7.13 -19.94 -14.95
N ALA A 285 8.46 -19.83 -14.97
CA ALA A 285 9.14 -18.53 -14.98
C ALA A 285 8.78 -17.73 -16.22
N ARG A 286 8.71 -18.37 -17.39
CA ARG A 286 8.34 -17.70 -18.64
C ARG A 286 6.88 -17.23 -18.69
N ILE A 287 5.98 -17.85 -17.90
CA ILE A 287 4.60 -17.38 -17.71
C ILE A 287 4.63 -16.18 -16.79
N LEU A 288 5.24 -16.33 -15.60
CA LEU A 288 5.37 -15.26 -14.63
C LEU A 288 6.05 -14.01 -15.25
N MET A 289 7.15 -14.13 -15.98
CA MET A 289 7.84 -12.99 -16.59
C MET A 289 7.15 -12.45 -17.86
N ASN A 290 5.95 -12.95 -18.19
CA ASN A 290 5.19 -12.59 -19.38
C ASN A 290 5.95 -12.78 -20.72
N GLU A 291 6.93 -13.69 -20.78
CA GLU A 291 7.74 -13.90 -22.00
C GLU A 291 6.99 -14.67 -23.10
N THR A 292 5.99 -15.44 -22.71
CA THR A 292 5.46 -16.51 -23.57
C THR A 292 4.17 -16.14 -24.28
N GLY A 293 3.52 -15.03 -23.90
CA GLY A 293 2.23 -14.60 -24.46
C GLY A 293 1.23 -15.77 -24.56
N VAL A 294 1.25 -16.71 -23.61
CA VAL A 294 0.66 -18.05 -23.80
C VAL A 294 -0.84 -17.95 -24.00
N TYR A 295 -1.31 -18.60 -25.06
CA TYR A 295 -2.71 -18.90 -25.29
C TYR A 295 -3.15 -20.08 -24.41
N ILE A 296 -3.96 -19.80 -23.38
CA ILE A 296 -4.56 -20.85 -22.54
C ILE A 296 -6.08 -20.75 -22.64
N GLY A 297 -6.62 -21.21 -23.79
CA GLY A 297 -8.06 -21.26 -24.04
C GLY A 297 -8.67 -19.88 -24.35
N THR A 298 -9.83 -19.56 -23.76
CA THR A 298 -10.58 -18.31 -24.02
C THR A 298 -10.04 -17.09 -23.25
N LEU A 299 -9.03 -17.26 -22.42
CA LEU A 299 -8.37 -16.19 -21.65
C LEU A 299 -7.10 -15.77 -22.42
N TYR A 300 -7.15 -14.66 -23.13
CA TYR A 300 -6.00 -14.07 -23.82
C TYR A 300 -5.04 -13.46 -22.78
N ASN A 301 -3.72 -13.67 -22.81
CA ASN A 301 -2.68 -12.73 -22.32
C ASN A 301 -2.45 -12.37 -20.82
N TYR A 302 -3.16 -12.88 -19.80
CA TYR A 302 -3.21 -12.13 -18.51
C TYR A 302 -2.31 -12.54 -17.33
N ILE A 303 -1.37 -13.47 -17.46
CA ILE A 303 -0.58 -13.92 -16.29
C ILE A 303 0.88 -13.56 -16.47
N GLY A 304 1.38 -12.66 -15.63
CA GLY A 304 2.78 -12.28 -15.53
C GLY A 304 3.05 -10.77 -15.58
N SER A 305 4.31 -10.38 -15.40
CA SER A 305 4.77 -8.99 -15.57
C SER A 305 6.22 -8.96 -16.04
N SER A 306 6.56 -7.92 -16.81
CA SER A 306 7.94 -7.60 -17.19
C SER A 306 8.68 -6.79 -16.12
N ASP A 307 8.05 -6.57 -14.97
CA ASP A 307 8.61 -5.79 -13.84
C ASP A 307 9.43 -6.66 -12.89
N TYR A 308 9.54 -7.96 -13.17
CA TYR A 308 10.29 -8.89 -12.37
C TYR A 308 10.89 -10.01 -13.20
N PHE A 309 11.90 -10.67 -12.63
CA PHE A 309 12.41 -11.93 -13.16
C PHE A 309 12.64 -12.97 -12.07
N VAL A 310 12.58 -14.23 -12.49
CA VAL A 310 12.77 -15.40 -11.61
C VAL A 310 14.21 -15.85 -11.67
N ILE A 311 14.83 -16.08 -10.51
CA ILE A 311 16.17 -16.64 -10.40
C ILE A 311 16.12 -18.17 -10.44
N PRO A 312 16.97 -18.84 -11.23
CA PRO A 312 17.10 -20.29 -11.18
C PRO A 312 17.46 -20.76 -9.76
N GLY A 313 16.82 -21.85 -9.32
CA GLY A 313 17.17 -22.49 -8.06
C GLY A 313 18.65 -22.88 -8.00
N GLY A 314 19.30 -22.63 -6.86
CA GLY A 314 20.70 -22.94 -6.61
C GLY A 314 21.72 -21.89 -7.04
N GLU A 315 21.30 -20.84 -7.77
CA GLU A 315 22.13 -19.63 -7.96
C GLU A 315 22.45 -18.99 -6.61
N THR A 316 23.59 -18.31 -6.54
CA THR A 316 24.05 -17.62 -5.33
C THR A 316 23.51 -16.20 -5.30
N VAL A 317 22.83 -15.85 -4.21
CA VAL A 317 22.25 -14.53 -3.99
C VAL A 317 22.92 -13.88 -2.79
N VAL A 318 23.39 -12.64 -2.96
CA VAL A 318 24.09 -11.87 -1.94
C VAL A 318 23.20 -10.71 -1.50
N PHE A 319 22.76 -10.75 -0.24
CA PHE A 319 21.99 -9.70 0.39
C PHE A 319 22.88 -8.64 1.02
N SER A 320 22.40 -7.41 1.11
CA SER A 320 23.02 -6.35 1.89
C SER A 320 22.81 -6.59 3.39
N GLY A 321 23.86 -6.44 4.19
CA GLY A 321 23.78 -6.34 5.65
C GLY A 321 23.53 -4.91 6.13
N SER A 322 23.44 -3.94 5.22
CA SER A 322 23.09 -2.55 5.56
C SER A 322 21.65 -2.49 6.05
N LYS A 323 21.44 -1.84 7.20
CA LYS A 323 20.10 -1.54 7.70
C LYS A 323 19.63 -0.18 7.24
N LEU A 324 18.31 -0.03 7.08
CA LEU A 324 17.68 1.27 7.01
C LEU A 324 18.08 2.11 8.24
N ARG A 325 18.48 3.36 8.00
CA ARG A 325 18.94 4.27 9.07
C ARG A 325 17.73 4.98 9.66
N THR A 326 17.69 5.08 10.98
CA THR A 326 16.75 5.92 11.72
C THR A 326 17.52 7.01 12.46
N GLY A 327 16.88 8.17 12.62
CA GLY A 327 17.42 9.30 13.37
C GLY A 327 17.05 9.20 14.85
N GLU A 328 17.70 10.01 15.70
CA GLU A 328 17.38 10.09 17.14
C GLU A 328 15.94 10.53 17.42
N THR A 329 15.29 11.20 16.46
CA THR A 329 13.93 11.72 16.54
C THR A 329 12.89 10.83 15.87
N SER A 330 13.27 9.64 15.40
CA SER A 330 12.35 8.75 14.68
C SER A 330 11.20 8.25 15.57
N THR A 331 10.00 8.13 14.99
CA THR A 331 8.82 7.53 15.62
C THR A 331 9.05 6.04 15.92
N ALA A 332 8.16 5.44 16.72
CA ALA A 332 8.20 4.00 16.94
C ALA A 332 7.97 3.22 15.63
N ALA A 333 7.01 3.64 14.80
CA ALA A 333 6.78 3.05 13.49
C ALA A 333 8.01 3.13 12.58
N GLN A 334 8.74 4.26 12.55
CA GLN A 334 9.99 4.40 11.79
C GLN A 334 11.06 3.40 12.24
N ARG A 335 11.22 3.19 13.55
CA ARG A 335 12.17 2.21 14.10
C ARG A 335 11.77 0.79 13.74
N VAL A 336 10.50 0.44 13.95
CA VAL A 336 9.97 -0.89 13.64
C VAL A 336 10.11 -1.20 12.15
N ALA A 337 9.80 -0.24 11.27
CA ALA A 337 9.98 -0.36 9.84
C ALA A 337 11.45 -0.59 9.46
N ALA A 338 12.35 0.24 9.98
CA ALA A 338 13.78 0.14 9.67
C ALA A 338 14.42 -1.19 10.13
N GLU A 339 13.89 -1.78 11.19
CA GLU A 339 14.40 -3.04 11.75
C GLU A 339 13.78 -4.29 11.11
N ASN A 340 12.62 -4.19 10.46
CA ASN A 340 11.83 -5.37 10.06
C ASN A 340 11.34 -5.41 8.60
N LEU A 341 11.41 -4.31 7.84
CA LEU A 341 11.00 -4.32 6.43
C LEU A 341 11.82 -5.32 5.60
N ASP A 342 13.15 -5.30 5.73
CA ASP A 342 14.06 -6.16 4.96
C ASP A 342 13.99 -7.65 5.38
N LYS A 343 13.27 -7.94 6.47
CA LYS A 343 13.03 -9.31 6.98
C LYS A 343 11.67 -9.84 6.55
N THR A 344 10.79 -8.97 6.07
CA THR A 344 9.45 -9.32 5.61
C THR A 344 9.47 -9.46 4.09
N VAL A 345 8.89 -10.55 3.59
CA VAL A 345 8.95 -10.91 2.17
C VAL A 345 7.55 -11.03 1.59
N LYS A 346 7.41 -10.66 0.32
CA LYS A 346 6.21 -10.98 -0.48
C LYS A 346 6.29 -12.43 -0.94
N ILE A 347 5.22 -13.19 -0.77
CA ILE A 347 5.08 -14.57 -1.25
C ILE A 347 4.16 -14.59 -2.46
N ILE A 348 4.60 -15.26 -3.52
CA ILE A 348 3.84 -15.49 -4.75
C ILE A 348 3.73 -16.99 -4.98
N VAL A 349 2.51 -17.47 -5.20
CA VAL A 349 2.22 -18.88 -5.45
C VAL A 349 1.56 -19.01 -6.81
N TYR A 350 2.13 -19.85 -7.68
CA TYR A 350 1.58 -20.18 -8.99
C TYR A 350 1.07 -21.61 -9.01
N PHE A 351 -0.08 -21.84 -9.65
CA PHE A 351 -0.62 -23.17 -9.93
C PHE A 351 -1.32 -23.21 -11.29
N ASP A 352 -1.41 -24.40 -11.90
CA ASP A 352 -2.05 -24.63 -13.20
C ASP A 352 -3.13 -25.72 -13.18
N HIS A 353 -3.44 -26.27 -12.01
CA HIS A 353 -4.53 -27.20 -11.78
C HIS A 353 -5.04 -27.15 -10.33
N ILE A 354 -6.30 -27.50 -10.15
CA ILE A 354 -6.93 -27.80 -8.85
C ILE A 354 -7.44 -29.24 -8.92
N GLY A 355 -6.88 -30.12 -8.10
CA GLY A 355 -7.03 -31.57 -8.32
C GLY A 355 -6.72 -31.97 -9.77
N ASP A 356 -7.62 -32.70 -10.41
CA ASP A 356 -7.46 -33.12 -11.81
C ASP A 356 -7.92 -32.07 -12.85
N GLN A 357 -8.45 -30.92 -12.42
CA GLN A 357 -9.00 -29.90 -13.31
C GLN A 357 -7.97 -28.82 -13.64
N PRO A 358 -7.72 -28.52 -14.94
CA PRO A 358 -6.88 -27.39 -15.33
C PRO A 358 -7.45 -26.08 -14.79
N ALA A 359 -6.66 -25.34 -14.02
CA ALA A 359 -7.04 -24.09 -13.39
C ALA A 359 -5.77 -23.31 -13.11
N ILE A 360 -5.59 -22.18 -13.80
CA ILE A 360 -4.39 -21.37 -13.63
C ILE A 360 -4.72 -20.22 -12.72
N GLY A 361 -3.90 -20.04 -11.69
CA GLY A 361 -4.07 -18.95 -10.75
C GLY A 361 -2.76 -18.55 -10.08
N ILE A 362 -2.81 -17.36 -9.51
CA ILE A 362 -1.78 -16.82 -8.64
C ILE A 362 -2.42 -16.46 -7.31
N ALA A 363 -1.76 -16.85 -6.22
CA ALA A 363 -2.08 -16.38 -4.88
C ALA A 363 -0.91 -15.56 -4.33
N GLU A 364 -1.21 -14.57 -3.50
CA GLU A 364 -0.22 -13.70 -2.88
C GLU A 364 -0.41 -13.63 -1.37
N GLY A 365 0.70 -13.41 -0.67
CA GLY A 365 0.72 -13.15 0.76
C GLY A 365 2.06 -12.57 1.19
N SER A 366 2.31 -12.65 2.49
CA SER A 366 3.54 -12.20 3.12
C SER A 366 4.14 -13.33 3.94
N GLY A 367 5.42 -13.21 4.25
CA GLY A 367 6.11 -14.02 5.23
C GLY A 367 7.24 -13.24 5.85
N PHE A 368 7.96 -13.82 6.80
CA PHE A 368 9.13 -13.18 7.38
C PHE A 368 10.20 -14.19 7.80
N LEU A 369 11.46 -13.73 7.80
CA LEU A 369 12.64 -14.51 8.15
C LEU A 369 12.65 -14.85 9.65
N VAL A 370 12.83 -16.14 9.96
CA VAL A 370 12.84 -16.65 11.34
C VAL A 370 14.17 -17.28 11.77
N ASP A 371 15.07 -17.58 10.82
CA ASP A 371 16.42 -18.04 11.10
C ASP A 371 17.43 -17.58 10.02
N ALA A 372 18.72 -17.68 10.35
CA ALA A 372 19.81 -17.27 9.47
C ALA A 372 19.91 -18.13 8.20
N ASP A 373 19.38 -19.35 8.23
CA ASP A 373 19.41 -20.28 7.09
C ASP A 373 18.42 -19.89 5.97
N GLY A 374 17.61 -18.84 6.18
CA GLY A 374 16.64 -18.37 5.19
C GLY A 374 15.30 -19.08 5.29
N THR A 375 14.90 -19.44 6.49
CA THR A 375 13.56 -19.97 6.77
C THR A 375 12.55 -18.85 6.88
N VAL A 376 11.41 -19.02 6.23
CA VAL A 376 10.31 -18.05 6.21
C VAL A 376 9.07 -18.66 6.84
N LEU A 377 8.47 -17.96 7.80
CA LEU A 377 7.14 -18.29 8.33
C LEU A 377 6.07 -17.52 7.55
N THR A 378 4.94 -18.18 7.26
CA THR A 378 3.76 -17.58 6.62
C THR A 378 2.49 -18.31 7.05
N ASN A 379 1.33 -17.90 6.53
CA ASN A 379 0.08 -18.64 6.66
C ASN A 379 -0.04 -19.78 5.65
N LEU A 380 -0.76 -20.83 6.01
CA LEU A 380 -1.02 -21.92 5.08
C LEU A 380 -2.02 -21.51 3.99
N HIS A 381 -3.01 -20.69 4.31
CA HIS A 381 -4.01 -20.26 3.33
C HIS A 381 -3.40 -19.49 2.16
N VAL A 382 -2.23 -18.87 2.34
CA VAL A 382 -1.45 -18.22 1.26
C VAL A 382 -0.98 -19.25 0.23
N LEU A 383 -0.70 -20.49 0.65
CA LEU A 383 -0.19 -21.57 -0.19
C LEU A 383 -1.29 -22.49 -0.73
N ASN A 384 -2.41 -22.60 -0.02
CA ASN A 384 -3.49 -23.51 -0.33
C ASN A 384 -4.34 -23.01 -1.51
N LYS A 385 -4.32 -23.73 -2.64
CA LYS A 385 -5.12 -23.35 -3.83
C LYS A 385 -6.62 -23.28 -3.56
N LEU A 386 -7.09 -24.00 -2.54
CA LEU A 386 -8.50 -24.10 -2.17
C LEU A 386 -8.92 -23.08 -1.11
N ALA A 387 -8.01 -22.21 -0.64
CA ALA A 387 -8.26 -21.33 0.51
C ALA A 387 -9.54 -20.51 0.36
N GLU A 388 -9.70 -19.81 -0.76
CA GLU A 388 -10.85 -18.95 -1.04
C GLU A 388 -12.16 -19.76 -1.15
N LEU A 389 -12.13 -20.87 -1.89
CA LEU A 389 -13.27 -21.76 -2.03
C LEU A 389 -13.70 -22.31 -0.67
N ASN A 390 -12.76 -22.84 0.11
CA ASN A 390 -13.01 -23.37 1.44
C ASN A 390 -13.56 -22.30 2.38
N GLN A 391 -13.03 -21.08 2.32
CA GLN A 391 -13.50 -19.97 3.14
C GLN A 391 -14.96 -19.64 2.80
N SER A 392 -15.32 -19.59 1.52
CA SER A 392 -16.70 -19.31 1.10
C SER A 392 -17.69 -20.43 1.43
N GLU A 393 -17.26 -21.70 1.33
CA GLU A 393 -18.14 -22.86 1.54
C GLU A 393 -18.25 -23.30 3.01
N THR A 394 -17.17 -23.15 3.78
CA THR A 394 -17.05 -23.75 5.12
C THR A 394 -16.74 -22.75 6.22
N GLY A 395 -16.34 -21.51 5.86
CA GLY A 395 -15.84 -20.52 6.81
C GLY A 395 -14.41 -20.78 7.30
N HIS A 396 -13.74 -21.82 6.77
CA HIS A 396 -12.42 -22.27 7.20
C HIS A 396 -11.51 -22.46 5.98
N ALA A 397 -10.60 -21.53 5.71
CA ALA A 397 -9.72 -21.56 4.54
C ALA A 397 -8.92 -22.87 4.37
N ASN A 398 -8.61 -23.56 5.47
CA ASN A 398 -7.82 -24.79 5.46
C ASN A 398 -8.63 -26.06 5.73
N SER A 399 -9.96 -26.05 5.52
CA SER A 399 -10.80 -27.25 5.69
C SER A 399 -10.37 -28.42 4.80
N THR A 400 -9.85 -28.12 3.61
CA THR A 400 -9.09 -29.05 2.75
C THR A 400 -7.83 -28.37 2.22
N VAL A 401 -6.72 -29.10 2.14
CA VAL A 401 -5.42 -28.54 1.71
C VAL A 401 -4.98 -29.17 0.40
N ASP A 402 -4.81 -28.35 -0.64
CA ASP A 402 -4.18 -28.74 -1.92
C ASP A 402 -2.93 -27.87 -2.15
N LEU A 403 -1.77 -28.50 -2.03
CA LEU A 403 -0.45 -27.92 -2.31
C LEU A 403 0.25 -28.64 -3.48
N GLU A 404 -0.43 -29.56 -4.16
CA GLU A 404 0.21 -30.39 -5.19
C GLU A 404 0.56 -29.54 -6.42
N GLY A 405 1.78 -29.63 -6.93
CA GLY A 405 2.18 -28.94 -8.16
C GLY A 405 2.09 -27.41 -8.14
N ILE A 406 2.09 -26.79 -6.94
CA ILE A 406 2.30 -25.35 -6.83
C ILE A 406 3.78 -24.99 -6.99
N SER A 407 4.06 -23.76 -7.43
CA SER A 407 5.39 -23.15 -7.42
C SER A 407 5.36 -21.93 -6.50
N VAL A 408 6.25 -21.88 -5.51
CA VAL A 408 6.29 -20.80 -4.51
C VAL A 408 7.55 -19.95 -4.72
N TYR A 409 7.39 -18.63 -4.67
CA TYR A 409 8.46 -17.66 -4.83
C TYR A 409 8.38 -16.58 -3.74
N CYS A 410 9.53 -16.12 -3.27
CA CYS A 410 9.64 -14.88 -2.51
C CYS A 410 10.12 -13.75 -3.43
N ALA A 411 9.42 -12.62 -3.42
CA ALA A 411 9.79 -11.45 -4.20
C ALA A 411 10.49 -10.41 -3.32
N PHE A 412 11.61 -9.88 -3.82
CA PHE A 412 12.35 -8.79 -3.20
C PHE A 412 12.26 -7.55 -4.09
N GLU A 413 11.82 -6.44 -3.48
CA GLU A 413 11.89 -5.11 -4.08
C GLU A 413 13.35 -4.66 -4.16
N ARG A 414 13.72 -3.98 -5.25
CA ARG A 414 15.04 -3.37 -5.51
C ARG A 414 16.04 -4.34 -6.14
N GLY A 415 15.72 -4.82 -7.35
CA GLY A 415 16.65 -5.51 -8.25
C GLY A 415 17.09 -4.67 -9.46
N VAL A 416 18.30 -4.97 -9.96
CA VAL A 416 19.01 -4.63 -11.22
C VAL A 416 18.98 -3.19 -11.75
N ASN A 417 20.14 -2.71 -12.24
CA ASN A 417 20.33 -1.43 -12.92
C ASN A 417 19.48 -1.25 -14.21
N GLY A 418 18.18 -0.95 -14.08
CA GLY A 418 17.41 -0.16 -15.06
C GLY A 418 16.43 -0.89 -16.00
N GLN A 419 15.94 -2.10 -15.70
CA GLN A 419 14.92 -2.77 -16.53
C GLN A 419 13.83 -3.52 -15.72
N GLU A 420 14.18 -4.21 -14.63
CA GLU A 420 13.28 -5.05 -13.82
C GLU A 420 13.41 -4.67 -12.36
N GLU A 421 12.30 -4.57 -11.62
CA GLU A 421 12.28 -3.98 -10.29
C GLU A 421 12.23 -5.00 -9.14
N PHE A 422 11.77 -6.23 -9.43
CA PHE A 422 11.73 -7.33 -8.47
C PHE A 422 12.52 -8.55 -8.92
N ILE A 423 13.10 -9.21 -7.92
CA ILE A 423 13.75 -10.51 -8.07
C ILE A 423 12.92 -11.55 -7.34
N LEU A 424 12.49 -12.60 -8.04
CA LEU A 424 11.76 -13.73 -7.48
C LEU A 424 12.71 -14.89 -7.21
N LEU A 425 12.83 -15.29 -5.94
CA LEU A 425 13.60 -16.44 -5.50
C LEU A 425 12.67 -17.63 -5.25
N PRO A 426 12.90 -18.80 -5.88
CA PRO A 426 12.11 -20.00 -5.63
C PRO A 426 12.25 -20.49 -4.18
N MET A 427 11.13 -20.96 -3.64
CA MET A 427 11.00 -21.50 -2.29
C MET A 427 10.51 -22.94 -2.32
N GLU A 428 10.91 -23.72 -1.31
CA GLU A 428 10.32 -25.03 -1.02
C GLU A 428 9.48 -24.99 0.25
N ILE A 429 8.43 -25.80 0.30
CA ILE A 429 7.59 -25.98 1.48
C ILE A 429 8.27 -26.98 2.40
N VAL A 430 8.62 -26.54 3.61
CA VAL A 430 9.30 -27.35 4.62
C VAL A 430 8.28 -28.07 5.51
N ALA A 431 7.24 -27.36 5.94
CA ALA A 431 6.24 -27.87 6.86
C ALA A 431 4.97 -27.03 6.79
N TYR A 432 3.85 -27.60 7.22
CA TYR A 432 2.63 -26.83 7.46
C TYR A 432 1.77 -27.46 8.54
N GLN A 433 0.85 -26.66 9.08
CA GLN A 433 -0.15 -27.06 10.04
C GLN A 433 -1.52 -26.52 9.62
N ALA A 434 -2.43 -27.42 9.23
CA ALA A 434 -3.75 -27.05 8.69
C ALA A 434 -4.62 -26.30 9.70
N GLN A 435 -4.76 -26.86 10.90
CA GLN A 435 -5.56 -26.25 11.97
C GLN A 435 -4.99 -24.89 12.39
N GLY A 436 -3.66 -24.78 12.44
CA GLY A 436 -2.99 -23.58 12.95
C GLY A 436 -2.91 -22.43 11.95
N ASP A 437 -3.20 -22.70 10.67
CA ASP A 437 -2.95 -21.80 9.54
C ASP A 437 -1.50 -21.30 9.45
N LEU A 438 -0.54 -22.22 9.61
CA LEU A 438 0.89 -21.91 9.56
C LEU A 438 1.61 -22.77 8.52
N ALA A 439 2.57 -22.18 7.83
CA ALA A 439 3.47 -22.87 6.93
C ALA A 439 4.89 -22.33 7.02
N VAL A 440 5.86 -23.20 6.78
CA VAL A 440 7.29 -22.88 6.76
C VAL A 440 7.83 -23.10 5.37
N LEU A 441 8.51 -22.08 4.84
CA LEU A 441 9.19 -22.10 3.55
C LEU A 441 10.71 -21.97 3.73
N ARG A 442 11.47 -22.35 2.71
CA ARG A 442 12.92 -22.14 2.65
C ARG A 442 13.37 -21.79 1.24
N PHE A 443 14.38 -20.92 1.13
CA PHE A 443 15.00 -20.60 -0.16
C PHE A 443 15.66 -21.81 -0.78
N VAL A 444 15.46 -22.00 -2.09
CA VAL A 444 16.19 -22.99 -2.89
C VAL A 444 17.59 -22.48 -3.27
N ASN A 445 17.75 -21.15 -3.30
CA ASN A 445 19.01 -20.47 -3.60
C ASN A 445 19.99 -20.52 -2.43
N LYS A 446 21.29 -20.39 -2.75
CA LYS A 446 22.32 -20.21 -1.72
C LYS A 446 22.37 -18.74 -1.34
N ILE A 447 22.12 -18.46 -0.07
CA ILE A 447 22.05 -17.09 0.45
C ILE A 447 23.34 -16.73 1.16
N TYR A 448 23.86 -15.54 0.87
CA TYR A 448 24.91 -14.90 1.66
C TYR A 448 24.51 -13.48 2.01
N THR A 449 25.09 -12.91 3.06
CA THR A 449 24.98 -11.48 3.37
C THR A 449 26.35 -10.81 3.29
N ASP A 450 26.46 -9.70 2.55
CA ASP A 450 27.62 -8.80 2.63
C ASP A 450 27.46 -7.84 3.81
N THR A 451 28.38 -7.91 4.75
CA THR A 451 28.40 -7.08 5.96
C THR A 451 28.88 -5.63 5.74
N GLY A 452 29.04 -5.21 4.48
CA GLY A 452 29.44 -3.85 4.09
C GLY A 452 30.96 -3.64 4.01
N SER A 453 31.76 -4.63 4.42
CA SER A 453 33.22 -4.65 4.25
C SER A 453 33.69 -5.54 3.09
N GLY A 454 32.76 -6.00 2.23
CA GLY A 454 33.03 -7.01 1.20
C GLY A 454 33.23 -8.41 1.79
N THR A 455 32.75 -8.64 3.01
CA THR A 455 32.85 -9.93 3.71
C THR A 455 31.50 -10.62 3.68
N LEU A 456 31.46 -11.77 3.01
CA LEU A 456 30.28 -12.59 2.87
C LEU A 456 30.13 -13.55 4.04
N VAL A 457 28.97 -13.52 4.68
CA VAL A 457 28.53 -14.46 5.71
C VAL A 457 27.49 -15.39 5.08
N ASP A 458 27.55 -16.68 5.41
CA ASP A 458 26.56 -17.67 4.98
C ASP A 458 25.20 -17.35 5.62
N GLY A 459 24.14 -17.33 4.81
CA GLY A 459 22.80 -16.99 5.24
C GLY A 459 22.53 -15.50 5.51
N PHE A 460 21.45 -15.23 6.23
CA PHE A 460 21.04 -13.91 6.70
C PHE A 460 21.72 -13.55 8.03
N THR A 461 22.05 -12.28 8.22
CA THR A 461 22.66 -11.79 9.47
C THR A 461 21.66 -11.21 10.46
N ASP A 462 20.41 -11.04 10.05
CA ASP A 462 19.34 -10.49 10.88
C ASP A 462 18.00 -11.15 10.55
N VAL A 463 17.17 -11.37 11.57
CA VAL A 463 15.89 -12.09 11.50
C VAL A 463 14.87 -11.46 12.45
N CYS A 464 13.60 -11.82 12.32
CA CYS A 464 12.57 -11.30 13.22
C CYS A 464 12.69 -11.94 14.62
N GLU A 465 12.66 -11.11 15.66
CA GLU A 465 12.68 -11.57 17.04
C GLU A 465 11.25 -11.87 17.52
N PHE A 466 11.01 -13.02 18.15
CA PHE A 466 9.69 -13.36 18.69
C PHE A 466 9.55 -12.93 20.15
N ARG A 467 8.45 -12.25 20.47
CA ARG A 467 7.97 -12.09 21.84
C ARG A 467 7.23 -13.35 22.30
N THR A 468 7.37 -13.73 23.56
CA THR A 468 6.78 -14.98 24.10
C THR A 468 5.57 -14.77 25.01
N ASP A 469 5.42 -13.60 25.62
CA ASP A 469 4.21 -13.22 26.35
C ASP A 469 3.18 -12.59 25.40
N LEU A 470 1.90 -12.67 25.77
CA LEU A 470 0.85 -12.00 25.01
C LEU A 470 0.95 -10.48 25.19
N PRO A 471 0.70 -9.69 24.14
CA PRO A 471 0.63 -8.24 24.27
C PRO A 471 -0.55 -7.82 25.16
N GLN A 472 -0.53 -6.57 25.63
CA GLN A 472 -1.59 -6.01 26.47
C GLN A 472 -2.65 -5.29 25.63
N ARG A 473 -3.89 -5.22 26.13
CA ARG A 473 -4.93 -4.40 25.49
C ARG A 473 -4.49 -2.93 25.43
N GLY A 474 -4.61 -2.31 24.26
CA GLY A 474 -4.18 -0.93 24.02
C GLY A 474 -2.69 -0.76 23.78
N GLU A 475 -1.91 -1.85 23.78
CA GLU A 475 -0.50 -1.80 23.41
C GLU A 475 -0.35 -1.49 21.92
N PRO A 476 0.50 -0.52 21.53
CA PRO A 476 0.76 -0.20 20.13
C PRO A 476 1.38 -1.39 19.40
N VAL A 477 0.90 -1.64 18.19
CA VAL A 477 1.40 -2.69 17.32
C VAL A 477 1.48 -2.21 15.87
N TYR A 478 2.32 -2.88 15.10
CA TYR A 478 2.60 -2.54 13.71
C TYR A 478 2.52 -3.79 12.85
N ALA A 479 1.70 -3.77 11.81
CA ALA A 479 1.67 -4.85 10.84
C ALA A 479 2.59 -4.50 9.66
N ILE A 480 3.49 -5.42 9.30
CA ILE A 480 4.27 -5.31 8.07
C ILE A 480 3.84 -6.41 7.10
N GLY A 481 3.63 -6.06 5.85
CA GLY A 481 3.25 -7.01 4.81
C GLY A 481 3.12 -6.36 3.44
N ASN A 482 3.00 -7.21 2.42
CA ASN A 482 2.74 -6.81 1.05
C ASN A 482 1.24 -6.57 0.83
N GLY A 483 0.74 -5.44 1.32
CA GLY A 483 -0.65 -5.04 1.12
C GLY A 483 -0.92 -4.76 -0.36
N VAL A 484 -1.88 -5.48 -0.93
CA VAL A 484 -2.56 -5.16 -2.20
C VAL A 484 -1.64 -5.08 -3.43
N ALA A 485 -0.52 -5.83 -3.41
CA ALA A 485 0.50 -5.85 -4.46
C ALA A 485 1.28 -4.53 -4.69
N TYR A 486 1.19 -3.58 -3.75
CA TYR A 486 1.97 -2.32 -3.75
C TYR A 486 3.35 -2.47 -3.14
N GLY A 487 3.72 -3.69 -2.73
CA GLY A 487 4.97 -3.94 -2.03
C GLY A 487 4.84 -3.97 -0.52
N VAL A 488 5.97 -4.20 0.13
CA VAL A 488 6.02 -4.26 1.59
C VAL A 488 5.76 -2.87 2.18
N ALA A 489 4.71 -2.78 2.99
CA ALA A 489 4.24 -1.58 3.67
C ALA A 489 4.07 -1.86 5.17
N ILE A 490 4.06 -0.79 5.97
CA ILE A 490 3.79 -0.83 7.41
C ILE A 490 2.45 -0.15 7.73
N SER A 491 1.68 -0.71 8.65
CA SER A 491 0.53 -0.02 9.26
C SER A 491 0.67 -0.02 10.78
N ASP A 492 0.05 0.97 11.43
CA ASP A 492 0.04 1.14 12.87
C ASP A 492 -1.36 0.91 13.44
N GLY A 493 -1.41 0.55 14.72
CA GLY A 493 -2.64 0.36 15.48
C GLY A 493 -2.32 -0.05 16.90
N ILE A 494 -3.30 -0.66 17.56
CA ILE A 494 -3.22 -1.20 18.91
C ILE A 494 -3.75 -2.63 18.97
N VAL A 495 -3.45 -3.30 20.07
CA VAL A 495 -4.12 -4.55 20.42
C VAL A 495 -5.50 -4.27 21.01
N SER A 496 -6.53 -4.52 20.21
CA SER A 496 -7.94 -4.44 20.60
C SER A 496 -8.32 -5.55 21.58
N ALA A 497 -7.83 -6.78 21.39
CA ALA A 497 -8.04 -7.88 22.32
C ALA A 497 -6.91 -8.93 22.20
N PRO A 498 -6.11 -9.17 23.26
CA PRO A 498 -4.94 -10.05 23.15
C PRO A 498 -5.23 -11.55 23.17
N ASN A 499 -6.46 -11.95 23.48
CA ASN A 499 -6.88 -13.34 23.67
C ASN A 499 -8.36 -13.55 23.30
N PHE A 500 -8.68 -13.28 22.04
CA PHE A 500 -10.03 -13.44 21.52
C PHE A 500 -10.35 -14.91 21.23
N SER A 501 -11.19 -15.50 22.08
CA SER A 501 -11.41 -16.95 22.11
C SER A 501 -12.48 -17.46 21.13
N ALA A 502 -13.14 -16.60 20.35
CA ALA A 502 -14.27 -17.02 19.51
C ALA A 502 -13.87 -18.05 18.42
N TYR A 503 -12.60 -18.03 18.01
CA TYR A 503 -12.05 -18.92 16.98
C TYR A 503 -11.19 -20.04 17.56
N ARG A 504 -11.20 -20.23 18.89
CA ARG A 504 -10.34 -21.21 19.55
C ARG A 504 -10.65 -22.64 19.13
N GLU A 505 -11.92 -22.98 18.95
CA GLU A 505 -12.32 -24.33 18.53
C GLU A 505 -11.84 -24.66 17.11
N GLU A 506 -11.78 -23.64 16.26
CA GLU A 506 -11.33 -23.72 14.88
C GLU A 506 -9.80 -23.84 14.79
N TYR A 507 -9.07 -22.87 15.34
CA TYR A 507 -7.61 -22.78 15.17
C TYR A 507 -6.78 -23.43 16.28
N GLY A 508 -7.39 -23.74 17.43
CA GLY A 508 -6.71 -24.32 18.59
C GLY A 508 -6.03 -23.31 19.50
N TYR A 509 -6.18 -22.00 19.24
CA TYR A 509 -5.62 -20.90 20.05
C TYR A 509 -6.57 -19.70 20.11
N ASP A 510 -6.36 -18.82 21.08
CA ASP A 510 -7.06 -17.53 21.11
C ASP A 510 -6.35 -16.55 20.17
N MET A 511 -7.09 -15.83 19.33
CA MET A 511 -6.52 -14.86 18.39
C MET A 511 -6.10 -13.57 19.10
N ILE A 512 -5.15 -12.84 18.51
CA ILE A 512 -4.96 -11.43 18.81
C ILE A 512 -5.87 -10.63 17.87
N GLN A 513 -6.67 -9.73 18.42
CA GLN A 513 -7.43 -8.72 17.67
C GLN A 513 -6.64 -7.42 17.68
N THR A 514 -6.54 -6.77 16.52
CA THR A 514 -5.90 -5.47 16.34
C THR A 514 -6.75 -4.59 15.43
N ASP A 515 -6.61 -3.28 15.58
CA ASP A 515 -7.16 -2.29 14.66
C ASP A 515 -6.16 -1.81 13.61
N CYS A 516 -4.94 -2.39 13.57
CA CYS A 516 -4.02 -2.16 12.46
C CYS A 516 -4.74 -2.43 11.13
N PRO A 517 -4.63 -1.53 10.14
CA PRO A 517 -4.99 -1.82 8.77
C PRO A 517 -4.32 -3.09 8.22
N ILE A 518 -5.10 -4.14 7.98
CA ILE A 518 -4.64 -5.39 7.36
C ILE A 518 -5.52 -5.67 6.15
N ASN A 519 -4.91 -5.78 4.96
CA ASN A 519 -5.60 -6.02 3.69
C ASN A 519 -5.06 -7.27 3.00
N GLY A 520 -5.72 -7.70 1.91
CA GLY A 520 -5.23 -8.76 1.01
C GLY A 520 -3.73 -8.63 0.74
N GLY A 521 -2.97 -9.70 0.97
CA GLY A 521 -1.52 -9.72 0.81
C GLY A 521 -0.70 -9.49 2.10
N ASN A 522 -1.27 -8.90 3.16
CA ASN A 522 -0.60 -8.80 4.48
C ASN A 522 -0.57 -10.13 5.24
N SER A 523 -1.49 -11.05 4.94
CA SER A 523 -1.55 -12.38 5.55
C SER A 523 -0.19 -13.08 5.52
N GLY A 524 0.25 -13.56 6.68
CA GLY A 524 1.53 -14.25 6.88
C GLY A 524 2.68 -13.32 7.26
N GLY A 525 2.52 -11.99 7.13
CA GLY A 525 3.47 -10.99 7.62
C GLY A 525 3.44 -10.85 9.15
N PRO A 526 4.45 -10.21 9.77
CA PRO A 526 4.51 -10.07 11.22
C PRO A 526 3.62 -8.92 11.74
N LEU A 527 2.99 -9.15 12.89
CA LEU A 527 2.49 -8.11 13.79
C LEU A 527 3.55 -7.89 14.87
N LEU A 528 4.02 -6.65 15.02
CA LEU A 528 5.20 -6.27 15.79
C LEU A 528 4.81 -5.32 16.94
N ASP A 529 5.50 -5.39 18.08
CA ASP A 529 5.44 -4.36 19.13
C ASP A 529 6.36 -3.17 18.82
N GLU A 530 6.38 -2.15 19.70
CA GLU A 530 7.23 -0.94 19.56
C GLU A 530 8.74 -1.23 19.59
N ASP A 531 9.14 -2.41 20.10
CA ASP A 531 10.53 -2.90 20.11
C ASP A 531 10.85 -3.72 18.85
N GLY A 532 9.92 -3.83 17.90
CA GLY A 532 10.10 -4.60 16.67
C GLY A 532 10.09 -6.11 16.89
N ARG A 533 9.52 -6.61 18.00
CA ARG A 533 9.36 -8.05 18.24
C ARG A 533 8.01 -8.54 17.73
N VAL A 534 8.00 -9.71 17.10
CA VAL A 534 6.81 -10.40 16.61
C VAL A 534 5.93 -10.80 17.78
N VAL A 535 4.76 -10.19 17.87
CA VAL A 535 3.68 -10.53 18.81
C VAL A 535 2.62 -11.42 18.16
N GLY A 536 2.54 -11.41 16.82
CA GLY A 536 1.67 -12.31 16.08
C GLY A 536 1.97 -12.37 14.58
N ILE A 537 1.21 -13.20 13.86
CA ILE A 537 1.26 -13.36 12.41
C ILE A 537 -0.06 -12.87 11.86
N ASN A 538 -0.03 -11.83 11.02
CA ASN A 538 -1.20 -11.21 10.44
C ASN A 538 -2.03 -12.23 9.68
N THR A 539 -3.34 -12.25 9.87
CA THR A 539 -4.27 -13.08 9.10
C THR A 539 -5.60 -12.35 8.90
N LEU A 540 -6.18 -12.51 7.72
CA LEU A 540 -7.41 -11.83 7.33
C LEU A 540 -8.67 -12.61 7.74
N GLY A 541 -9.78 -11.88 7.90
CA GLY A 541 -11.09 -12.40 7.47
C GLY A 541 -11.73 -13.50 8.29
N LEU A 542 -11.70 -13.44 9.63
CA LEU A 542 -12.49 -14.35 10.47
C LEU A 542 -13.97 -13.90 10.67
N GLY A 543 -14.48 -12.99 9.85
CA GLY A 543 -15.90 -12.69 9.73
C GLY A 543 -16.23 -11.24 9.44
N GLY A 544 -17.17 -11.02 8.49
CA GLY A 544 -17.81 -9.74 8.17
C GLY A 544 -16.91 -8.66 7.56
N GLU A 545 -17.52 -7.76 6.77
CA GLU A 545 -16.90 -6.52 6.31
C GLU A 545 -16.90 -5.51 7.48
N TYR A 546 -15.90 -5.59 8.36
CA TYR A 546 -15.72 -4.65 9.46
C TYR A 546 -14.44 -3.84 9.29
N GLU A 547 -14.55 -2.53 9.45
CA GLU A 547 -13.42 -1.62 9.36
C GLU A 547 -12.51 -1.73 10.58
N ASN A 548 -11.20 -1.81 10.37
CA ASN A 548 -10.18 -1.84 11.43
C ASN A 548 -10.46 -2.89 12.52
N VAL A 549 -10.94 -4.07 12.12
CA VAL A 549 -11.09 -5.24 12.99
C VAL A 549 -10.36 -6.40 12.35
N ASN A 550 -9.09 -6.56 12.72
CA ASN A 550 -8.21 -7.55 12.12
C ASN A 550 -7.65 -8.52 13.16
N TRP A 551 -7.07 -9.63 12.67
CA TRP A 551 -6.67 -10.75 13.49
C TRP A 551 -5.21 -11.13 13.27
N ALA A 552 -4.59 -11.69 14.30
CA ALA A 552 -3.27 -12.28 14.22
C ALA A 552 -3.16 -13.56 15.05
N ILE A 553 -2.38 -14.51 14.53
CA ILE A 553 -1.99 -15.74 15.21
C ILE A 553 -0.96 -15.36 16.29
N PRO A 554 -1.13 -15.73 17.57
CA PRO A 554 -0.14 -15.39 18.59
C PRO A 554 1.25 -15.94 18.29
N SER A 555 2.27 -15.10 18.44
CA SER A 555 3.67 -15.47 18.21
C SER A 555 4.12 -16.67 19.06
N SER A 556 3.59 -16.82 20.27
CA SER A 556 3.87 -17.95 21.16
C SER A 556 3.41 -19.30 20.59
N TYR A 557 2.27 -19.33 19.90
CA TYR A 557 1.78 -20.52 19.21
C TYR A 557 2.67 -20.85 18.00
N ALA A 558 2.94 -19.85 17.16
CA ALA A 558 3.79 -20.03 15.98
C ALA A 558 5.22 -20.45 16.32
N LYS A 559 5.79 -19.92 17.41
CA LYS A 559 7.11 -20.33 17.91
C LYS A 559 7.13 -21.80 18.31
N THR A 560 6.06 -22.31 18.93
CA THR A 560 5.96 -23.74 19.28
C THR A 560 5.94 -24.62 18.03
N PHE A 561 5.20 -24.20 17.00
CA PHE A 561 5.19 -24.88 15.70
C PHE A 561 6.58 -24.85 15.04
N LEU A 562 7.24 -23.69 14.99
CA LEU A 562 8.59 -23.53 14.44
C LEU A 562 9.61 -24.42 15.17
N GLU A 563 9.62 -24.44 16.50
CA GLU A 563 10.52 -25.29 17.28
C GLU A 563 10.31 -26.78 16.96
N ALA A 564 9.07 -27.24 16.78
CA ALA A 564 8.77 -28.61 16.36
C ALA A 564 9.27 -28.91 14.94
N VAL A 565 9.12 -27.97 13.99
CA VAL A 565 9.63 -28.12 12.62
C VAL A 565 11.16 -28.18 12.60
N LEU A 566 11.83 -27.27 13.31
CA LEU A 566 13.29 -27.18 13.37
C LEU A 566 13.92 -28.41 14.02
N GLN A 567 13.29 -28.98 15.06
CA GLN A 567 13.77 -30.22 15.70
C GLN A 567 13.66 -31.46 14.80
N ASN A 568 12.73 -31.46 13.86
CA ASN A 568 12.47 -32.60 12.96
C ASN A 568 13.16 -32.47 11.59
N ARG A 569 14.07 -31.49 11.41
CA ARG A 569 14.76 -31.18 10.14
C ARG A 569 15.68 -32.28 9.58
N GLU A 570 15.84 -33.41 10.24
CA GLU A 570 16.68 -34.52 9.75
C GLU A 570 16.01 -35.40 8.66
N GLY A 571 14.79 -35.09 8.21
CA GLY A 571 14.09 -35.82 7.15
C GLY A 571 13.91 -35.03 5.84
N ASN A 572 14.23 -35.65 4.69
CA ASN A 572 13.84 -35.13 3.37
C ASN A 572 12.34 -35.38 3.13
N GLY A 573 11.48 -34.48 3.59
CA GLY A 573 10.04 -34.51 3.35
C GLY A 573 9.32 -33.37 4.08
N VAL A 574 8.12 -33.01 3.60
CA VAL A 574 7.26 -32.04 4.29
C VAL A 574 6.89 -32.59 5.66
N VAL A 575 7.19 -31.85 6.73
CA VAL A 575 6.81 -32.23 8.09
C VAL A 575 5.36 -31.81 8.33
N PHE A 576 4.48 -32.79 8.50
CA PHE A 576 3.12 -32.58 8.99
C PHE A 576 3.17 -32.61 10.52
N VAL A 577 2.88 -31.48 11.15
CA VAL A 577 2.86 -31.34 12.62
C VAL A 577 1.43 -31.38 13.15
#